data_AF-A0A0G3B828-F1
#
_entry.id   AF-A0A0G3B828-F1
#
_cell.length_a   1.000
_cell.length_b   1.000
_cell.length_c   1.000
_cell.angle_alpha   90.00
_cell.angle_beta   90.00
_cell.angle_gamma   90.00
#
_symmetry.space_group_name_H-M   'P 1'
#
loop_
_entity.id
_entity.type
_entity.pdbx_description
1 polymer ?
#
loop_
_entity_poly.entity_id
_entity_poly.type
_entity_poly.pdbx_seq_one_letter_code
_entity_poly.pdbx_strand_id
1 'polypeptide(L)'
;MQGPRMHMRKLLELSSVREQLAQQRVAAARNLFRKRAAEVARLRAEADALAQAHRDNRIAMRKPMISKPQLRGAIDAIVATFDADRHREEAAEREVMAAQKKVAEAKTALDHETAALASVYRQKQKRQELCDVLDDEHQRHLARAEEAEQGERQTILARRRTAP
;
A
#
# COMPACT_ATOMS: atom_id res chain seq x y z
N MET A 1 -7.65 -40.97 6.52
CA MET A 1 -7.14 -39.81 7.30
C MET A 1 -6.39 -38.89 6.35
N GLN A 2 -6.68 -37.58 6.34
CA GLN A 2 -5.90 -36.62 5.54
C GLN A 2 -4.50 -36.49 6.16
N GLY A 3 -3.46 -36.89 5.44
CA GLY A 3 -2.08 -36.90 5.95
C GLY A 3 -1.48 -35.49 6.06
N PRO A 4 -0.39 -35.31 6.82
CA PRO A 4 0.29 -34.03 7.04
C PRO A 4 0.57 -33.22 5.74
N ARG A 5 0.94 -33.91 4.66
CA ARG A 5 1.16 -33.35 3.32
C ARG A 5 -0.06 -32.64 2.74
N MET A 6 -1.25 -33.22 2.89
CA MET A 6 -2.49 -32.61 2.39
C MET A 6 -2.87 -31.37 3.20
N HIS A 7 -2.67 -31.38 4.51
CA HIS A 7 -2.88 -30.20 5.34
C HIS A 7 -1.90 -29.08 4.97
N MET A 8 -0.65 -29.41 4.68
CA MET A 8 0.35 -28.41 4.34
C MET A 8 0.09 -27.76 2.98
N ARG A 9 -0.33 -28.53 1.98
CA ARG A 9 -0.78 -27.99 0.68
C ARG A 9 -1.96 -27.02 0.83
N LYS A 10 -2.96 -27.36 1.65
CA LYS A 10 -4.07 -26.43 1.97
C LYS A 10 -3.59 -25.15 2.64
N LEU A 11 -2.62 -25.23 3.55
CA LEU A 11 -2.03 -24.05 4.19
C LEU A 11 -1.24 -23.17 3.20
N LEU A 12 -0.60 -23.78 2.21
CA LEU A 12 0.09 -23.08 1.12
C LEU A 12 -0.90 -22.40 0.17
N GLU A 13 -2.02 -23.05 -0.17
CA GLU A 13 -3.12 -22.45 -0.92
C GLU A 13 -3.69 -21.23 -0.18
N LEU A 14 -3.98 -21.38 1.12
CA LEU A 14 -4.43 -20.27 1.98
C LEU A 14 -3.40 -19.13 2.03
N SER A 15 -2.11 -19.44 2.04
CA SER A 15 -1.04 -18.42 1.94
C SER A 15 -1.10 -17.66 0.61
N SER A 16 -1.38 -18.35 -0.50
CA SER A 16 -1.48 -17.72 -1.82
C SER A 16 -2.68 -16.78 -1.89
N VAL A 17 -3.83 -17.16 -1.31
CA VAL A 17 -5.00 -16.27 -1.18
C VAL A 17 -4.68 -15.04 -0.32
N ARG A 18 -3.98 -15.23 0.81
CA ARG A 18 -3.57 -14.13 1.68
C ARG A 18 -2.60 -13.17 1.00
N GLU A 19 -1.69 -13.69 0.19
CA GLU A 19 -0.76 -12.89 -0.62
C GLU A 19 -1.52 -12.01 -1.62
N GLN A 20 -2.45 -12.60 -2.38
CA GLN A 20 -3.29 -11.85 -3.32
C GLN A 20 -4.07 -10.73 -2.61
N LEU A 21 -4.66 -11.03 -1.45
CA LEU A 21 -5.38 -10.01 -0.66
C LEU A 21 -4.42 -8.91 -0.17
N ALA A 22 -3.22 -9.26 0.30
CA ALA A 22 -2.23 -8.28 0.73
C ALA A 22 -1.74 -7.41 -0.44
N GLN A 23 -1.53 -7.98 -1.64
CA GLN A 23 -1.21 -7.22 -2.85
C GLN A 23 -2.32 -6.23 -3.21
N GLN A 24 -3.59 -6.64 -3.13
CA GLN A 24 -4.73 -5.76 -3.35
C GLN A 24 -4.79 -4.62 -2.33
N ARG A 25 -4.51 -4.88 -1.06
CA ARG A 25 -4.45 -3.85 -0.01
C ARG A 25 -3.34 -2.83 -0.27
N VAL A 26 -2.14 -3.29 -0.64
CA VAL A 26 -1.03 -2.41 -1.05
C VAL A 26 -1.43 -1.56 -2.25
N ALA A 27 -2.08 -2.14 -3.26
CA ALA A 27 -2.55 -1.40 -4.42
C ALA A 27 -3.59 -0.33 -4.04
N ALA A 28 -4.53 -0.67 -3.16
CA ALA A 28 -5.53 0.26 -2.65
C ALA A 28 -4.88 1.41 -1.84
N ALA A 29 -3.95 1.10 -0.94
CA ALA A 29 -3.21 2.10 -0.17
C ALA A 29 -2.38 3.03 -1.07
N ARG A 30 -1.73 2.48 -2.11
CA ARG A 30 -0.97 3.26 -3.10
C ARG A 30 -1.88 4.20 -3.89
N ASN A 31 -3.06 3.74 -4.28
CA ASN A 31 -4.04 4.57 -4.96
C ASN A 31 -4.57 5.69 -4.05
N LEU A 32 -4.83 5.39 -2.77
CA LEU A 32 -5.22 6.39 -1.78
C LEU A 32 -4.12 7.46 -1.62
N PHE A 33 -2.87 7.05 -1.43
CA PHE A 33 -1.73 7.97 -1.34
C PHE A 33 -1.64 8.88 -2.56
N ARG A 34 -1.75 8.34 -3.78
CA ARG A 34 -1.75 9.13 -5.02
C ARG A 34 -2.89 10.13 -5.07
N LYS A 35 -4.11 9.73 -4.71
CA LYS A 35 -5.28 10.62 -4.66
C LYS A 35 -5.06 11.78 -3.68
N ARG A 36 -4.54 11.51 -2.49
CA ARG A 36 -4.24 12.54 -1.48
C ARG A 36 -3.12 13.47 -1.93
N ALA A 37 -2.08 12.96 -2.58
CA ALA A 37 -1.01 13.78 -3.13
C ALA A 37 -1.53 14.72 -4.24
N ALA A 38 -2.41 14.24 -5.11
CA ALA A 38 -3.07 15.06 -6.12
C ALA A 38 -3.98 16.13 -5.49
N GLU A 39 -4.70 15.80 -4.42
CA GLU A 39 -5.51 16.76 -3.65
C GLU A 39 -4.67 17.90 -3.08
N VAL A 40 -3.50 17.59 -2.50
CA VAL A 40 -2.55 18.62 -2.02
C VAL A 40 -2.05 19.50 -3.16
N ALA A 41 -1.70 18.91 -4.31
CA ALA A 41 -1.23 19.68 -5.47
C ALA A 41 -2.31 20.65 -5.97
N ARG A 42 -3.58 20.19 -6.04
CA ARG A 42 -4.73 21.03 -6.40
C ARG A 42 -4.92 22.17 -5.40
N LEU A 43 -4.99 21.87 -4.10
CA LEU A 43 -5.20 22.88 -3.07
C LEU A 43 -4.07 23.92 -3.01
N ARG A 44 -2.82 23.50 -3.25
CA ARG A 44 -1.69 24.43 -3.36
C ARG A 44 -1.85 25.37 -4.55
N ALA A 45 -2.21 24.83 -5.73
CA ALA A 45 -2.45 25.66 -6.90
C ALA A 45 -3.60 26.67 -6.69
N GLU A 46 -4.66 26.25 -5.98
CA GLU A 46 -5.77 27.14 -5.61
C GLU A 46 -5.33 28.23 -4.61
N ALA A 47 -4.54 27.88 -3.60
CA ALA A 47 -3.99 28.83 -2.64
C ALA A 47 -3.04 29.84 -3.32
N ASP A 48 -2.18 29.38 -4.22
CA ASP A 48 -1.25 30.24 -4.98
C ASP A 48 -2.01 31.19 -5.91
N ALA A 49 -3.05 30.70 -6.59
CA ALA A 49 -3.91 31.51 -7.44
C ALA A 49 -4.68 32.57 -6.63
N LEU A 50 -5.19 32.19 -5.45
CA LEU A 50 -5.85 33.10 -4.52
C LEU A 50 -4.89 34.20 -4.04
N ALA A 51 -3.70 33.83 -3.58
CA ALA A 51 -2.67 34.77 -3.15
C ALA A 51 -2.26 35.73 -4.27
N GLN A 52 -2.16 35.23 -5.52
CA GLN A 52 -1.87 36.06 -6.68
C GLN A 52 -3.00 37.06 -6.97
N ALA A 53 -4.25 36.60 -6.98
CA ALA A 53 -5.41 37.47 -7.16
C ALA A 53 -5.48 38.58 -6.10
N HIS A 54 -5.21 38.25 -4.84
CA HIS A 54 -5.16 39.23 -3.76
C HIS A 54 -3.99 40.21 -3.91
N ARG A 55 -2.81 39.77 -4.37
CA ARG A 55 -1.69 40.68 -4.70
C ARG A 55 -2.08 41.66 -5.80
N ASP A 56 -2.71 41.19 -6.87
CA ASP A 56 -3.12 42.02 -7.99
C ASP A 56 -4.18 43.05 -7.57
N ASN A 57 -5.14 42.64 -6.73
CA ASN A 57 -6.13 43.53 -6.12
C ASN A 57 -5.47 44.60 -5.24
N ARG A 58 -4.49 44.23 -4.39
CA ARG A 58 -3.73 45.18 -3.56
C ARG A 58 -2.98 46.21 -4.41
N ILE A 59 -2.39 45.79 -5.52
CA ILE A 59 -1.71 46.70 -6.48
C ILE A 59 -2.71 47.65 -7.13
N ALA A 60 -3.86 47.13 -7.59
CA ALA A 60 -4.91 47.92 -8.20
C ALA A 60 -5.49 48.98 -7.24
N MET A 61 -5.69 48.63 -5.96
CA MET A 61 -6.21 49.54 -4.93
C MET A 61 -5.19 50.60 -4.48
N ARG A 62 -3.88 50.33 -4.56
CA ARG A 62 -2.84 51.32 -4.20
C ARG A 62 -2.68 52.44 -5.22
N LYS A 63 -2.89 52.19 -6.52
CA LYS A 63 -2.70 53.20 -7.59
C LYS A 63 -3.58 54.46 -7.44
N PRO A 64 -4.90 54.36 -7.13
CA PRO A 64 -5.75 55.53 -6.92
C PRO A 64 -5.40 56.35 -5.67
N MET A 65 -4.91 55.70 -4.60
CA MET A 65 -4.69 56.33 -3.28
C MET A 65 -3.63 57.43 -3.30
N ILE A 66 -2.62 57.30 -4.16
CA ILE A 66 -1.54 58.31 -4.29
C ILE A 66 -2.05 59.62 -4.92
N SER A 67 -3.18 59.58 -5.63
CA SER A 67 -3.65 60.69 -6.46
C SER A 67 -4.71 61.61 -5.83
N LYS A 68 -5.35 61.23 -4.71
CA LYS A 68 -6.50 61.98 -4.14
C LYS A 68 -6.47 62.08 -2.61
N PRO A 69 -6.25 63.27 -2.01
CA PRO A 69 -6.22 63.49 -0.56
C PRO A 69 -7.54 63.26 0.18
N GLN A 70 -8.66 63.13 -0.52
CA GLN A 70 -10.02 63.05 0.04
C GLN A 70 -10.41 61.64 0.54
N LEU A 71 -9.51 60.65 0.46
CA LEU A 71 -9.81 59.23 0.62
C LEU A 71 -9.70 58.66 2.05
N ARG A 72 -9.58 59.50 3.10
CA ARG A 72 -9.36 59.01 4.48
C ARG A 72 -10.40 57.96 4.94
N GLY A 73 -11.68 58.12 4.61
CA GLY A 73 -12.72 57.11 4.92
C GLY A 73 -12.72 55.87 4.02
N ALA A 74 -12.10 55.93 2.85
CA ALA A 74 -11.92 54.77 1.96
C ALA A 74 -10.75 53.87 2.40
N ILE A 75 -9.82 54.41 3.22
CA ILE A 75 -8.69 53.65 3.76
C ILE A 75 -9.18 52.53 4.67
N ASP A 76 -10.12 52.81 5.58
CA ASP A 76 -10.64 51.80 6.51
C ASP A 76 -11.33 50.64 5.78
N ALA A 77 -12.07 50.93 4.71
CA ALA A 77 -12.69 49.91 3.86
C ALA A 77 -11.66 49.05 3.09
N ILE A 78 -10.56 49.66 2.62
CA ILE A 78 -9.47 48.95 1.95
C ILE A 78 -8.71 48.07 2.94
N VAL A 79 -8.41 48.58 4.13
CA VAL A 79 -7.76 47.82 5.21
C VAL A 79 -8.62 46.62 5.61
N ALA A 80 -9.93 46.82 5.83
CA ALA A 80 -10.85 45.72 6.11
C ALA A 80 -10.88 44.66 5.00
N THR A 81 -10.75 45.08 3.74
CA THR A 81 -10.66 44.16 2.59
C THR A 81 -9.35 43.37 2.61
N PHE A 82 -8.23 44.00 2.94
CA PHE A 82 -6.93 43.31 3.03
C PHE A 82 -6.88 42.32 4.19
N ASP A 83 -7.50 42.66 5.33
CA ASP A 83 -7.62 41.73 6.45
C ASP A 83 -8.50 40.53 6.09
N ALA A 84 -9.62 40.76 5.39
CA ALA A 84 -10.47 39.68 4.87
C ALA A 84 -9.75 38.79 3.85
N ASP A 85 -8.92 39.38 2.98
CA ASP A 85 -8.09 38.65 2.02
C ASP A 85 -7.03 37.81 2.75
N ARG A 86 -6.36 38.38 3.75
CA ARG A 86 -5.39 37.66 4.58
C ARG A 86 -6.03 36.48 5.31
N HIS A 87 -7.23 36.65 5.87
CA HIS A 87 -7.94 35.53 6.50
C HIS A 87 -8.31 34.42 5.52
N ARG A 88 -8.62 34.76 4.26
CA ARG A 88 -8.86 33.79 3.19
C ARG A 88 -7.59 33.05 2.77
N GLU A 89 -6.47 33.77 2.63
CA GLU A 89 -5.14 33.20 2.40
C GLU A 89 -4.77 32.22 3.53
N GLU A 90 -4.91 32.62 4.79
CA GLU A 90 -4.64 31.77 5.97
C GLU A 90 -5.56 30.54 6.02
N ALA A 91 -6.83 30.67 5.64
CA ALA A 91 -7.75 29.54 5.57
C ALA A 91 -7.31 28.53 4.50
N ALA A 92 -6.94 28.99 3.30
CA ALA A 92 -6.44 28.14 2.23
C ALA A 92 -5.14 27.41 2.63
N GLU A 93 -4.22 28.10 3.32
CA GLU A 93 -3.00 27.48 3.86
C GLU A 93 -3.32 26.39 4.88
N ARG A 94 -4.28 26.62 5.78
CA ARG A 94 -4.73 25.59 6.75
C ARG A 94 -5.30 24.37 6.06
N GLU A 95 -6.07 24.54 4.98
CA GLU A 95 -6.59 23.43 4.19
C GLU A 95 -5.46 22.62 3.52
N VAL A 96 -4.48 23.31 2.95
CA VAL A 96 -3.28 22.68 2.38
C VAL A 96 -2.53 21.88 3.46
N MET A 97 -2.34 22.43 4.65
CA MET A 97 -1.68 21.74 5.77
C MET A 97 -2.47 20.52 6.23
N ALA A 98 -3.79 20.63 6.35
CA ALA A 98 -4.67 19.50 6.68
C ALA A 98 -4.59 18.39 5.62
N ALA A 99 -4.55 18.75 4.34
CA ALA A 99 -4.39 17.78 3.26
C ALA A 99 -3.00 17.11 3.27
N GLN A 100 -1.93 17.85 3.59
CA GLN A 100 -0.59 17.28 3.77
C GLN A 100 -0.52 16.27 4.91
N LYS A 101 -1.21 16.55 6.03
CA LYS A 101 -1.34 15.58 7.13
C LYS A 101 -2.00 14.28 6.65
N LYS A 102 -3.07 14.36 5.87
CA LYS A 102 -3.73 13.18 5.27
C LYS A 102 -2.80 12.42 4.31
N VAL A 103 -1.91 13.11 3.58
CA VAL A 103 -0.88 12.46 2.75
C VAL A 103 0.10 11.69 3.61
N ALA A 104 0.55 12.26 4.73
CA ALA A 104 1.44 11.59 5.67
C ALA A 104 0.78 10.33 6.26
N GLU A 105 -0.48 10.41 6.68
CA GLU A 105 -1.27 9.27 7.15
C GLU A 105 -1.46 8.20 6.07
N ALA A 106 -1.72 8.60 4.81
CA ALA A 106 -1.83 7.65 3.70
C ALA A 106 -0.49 6.97 3.38
N LYS A 107 0.63 7.69 3.57
CA LYS A 107 1.98 7.14 3.40
C LYS A 107 2.29 6.10 4.48
N THR A 108 2.02 6.40 5.75
CA THR A 108 2.24 5.44 6.84
C THR A 108 1.38 4.19 6.66
N ALA A 109 0.13 4.35 6.20
CA ALA A 109 -0.72 3.22 5.85
C ALA A 109 -0.14 2.37 4.69
N LEU A 110 0.38 3.01 3.64
CA LEU A 110 1.04 2.31 2.54
C LEU A 110 2.28 1.54 3.01
N ASP A 111 3.11 2.16 3.86
CA ASP A 111 4.30 1.52 4.42
C ASP A 111 3.92 0.31 5.29
N HIS A 112 2.86 0.44 6.09
CA HIS A 112 2.29 -0.65 6.88
C HIS A 112 1.83 -1.83 6.02
N GLU A 113 1.01 -1.57 4.98
CA GLU A 113 0.53 -2.63 4.09
C GLU A 113 1.68 -3.30 3.32
N THR A 114 2.71 -2.53 2.94
CA THR A 114 3.91 -3.06 2.28
C THR A 114 4.69 -3.98 3.21
N ALA A 115 4.87 -3.60 4.47
CA ALA A 115 5.50 -4.44 5.48
C ALA A 115 4.67 -5.72 5.77
N ALA A 116 3.35 -5.60 5.81
CA ALA A 116 2.45 -6.73 5.96
C ALA A 116 2.58 -7.72 4.78
N LEU A 117 2.60 -7.22 3.54
CA LEU A 117 2.84 -8.05 2.35
C LEU A 117 4.17 -8.79 2.42
N ALA A 118 5.25 -8.12 2.83
CA ALA A 118 6.55 -8.77 3.03
C ALA A 118 6.53 -9.87 4.10
N SER A 119 5.72 -9.71 5.15
CA SER A 119 5.49 -10.77 6.14
C SER A 119 4.76 -11.96 5.53
N VAL A 120 3.72 -11.72 4.72
CA VAL A 120 2.96 -12.78 4.02
C VAL A 120 3.86 -13.55 3.06
N TYR A 121 4.71 -12.88 2.28
CA TYR A 121 5.67 -13.55 1.40
C TYR A 121 6.60 -14.49 2.16
N ARG A 122 7.17 -14.02 3.28
CA ARG A 122 8.04 -14.86 4.13
C ARG A 122 7.29 -16.06 4.69
N GLN A 123 6.03 -15.90 5.10
CA GLN A 123 5.21 -17.03 5.57
C GLN A 123 4.89 -18.03 4.46
N LYS A 124 4.57 -17.56 3.26
CA LYS A 124 4.33 -18.43 2.10
C LYS A 124 5.59 -19.22 1.74
N GLN A 125 6.75 -18.55 1.68
CA GLN A 125 8.02 -19.18 1.38
C GLN A 125 8.35 -20.29 2.39
N LYS A 126 8.23 -20.03 3.69
CA LYS A 126 8.42 -21.05 4.73
C LYS A 126 7.50 -22.26 4.55
N ARG A 127 6.24 -22.03 4.14
CA ARG A 127 5.29 -23.12 3.89
C ARG A 127 5.60 -23.89 2.62
N GLN A 128 6.12 -23.21 1.59
CA GLN A 128 6.59 -23.86 0.37
C GLN A 128 7.75 -24.81 0.69
N GLU A 129 8.78 -24.30 1.39
CA GLU A 129 9.94 -25.10 1.81
C GLU A 129 9.52 -26.36 2.59
N LEU A 130 8.56 -26.23 3.50
CA LEU A 130 8.02 -27.38 4.23
C LEU A 130 7.19 -28.34 3.37
N CYS A 131 6.46 -27.84 2.36
CA CYS A 131 5.79 -28.72 1.39
C CYS A 131 6.81 -29.52 0.59
N ASP A 132 7.89 -28.87 0.14
CA ASP A 132 8.94 -29.51 -0.65
C ASP A 132 9.63 -30.62 0.16
N VAL A 133 9.96 -30.36 1.44
CA VAL A 133 10.52 -31.38 2.35
C VAL A 133 9.57 -32.58 2.52
N LEU A 134 8.26 -32.33 2.72
CA LEU A 134 7.28 -33.41 2.90
C LEU A 134 7.05 -34.21 1.61
N ASP A 135 7.11 -33.56 0.44
CA ASP A 135 7.00 -34.23 -0.85
C ASP A 135 8.26 -35.09 -1.13
N ASP A 136 9.46 -34.60 -0.81
CA ASP A 136 10.71 -35.35 -0.89
C ASP A 136 10.72 -36.58 0.04
N GLU A 137 10.30 -36.43 1.29
CA GLU A 137 10.22 -37.54 2.24
C GLU A 137 9.22 -38.61 1.77
N HIS A 138 8.08 -38.19 1.24
CA HIS A 138 7.08 -39.10 0.70
C HIS A 138 7.61 -39.88 -0.50
N GLN A 139 8.31 -39.21 -1.42
CA GLN A 139 8.93 -39.87 -2.58
C GLN A 139 10.00 -40.89 -2.14
N ARG A 140 10.85 -40.54 -1.17
CA ARG A 140 11.85 -41.47 -0.62
C ARG A 140 11.19 -42.68 0.04
N HIS A 141 10.08 -42.50 0.74
CA HIS A 141 9.34 -43.61 1.33
C HIS A 141 8.74 -44.53 0.26
N LEU A 142 8.15 -43.97 -0.80
CA LEU A 142 7.63 -44.75 -1.92
C LEU A 142 8.74 -45.55 -2.61
N ALA A 143 9.89 -44.93 -2.89
CA ALA A 143 11.03 -45.61 -3.50
C ALA A 143 11.52 -46.79 -2.64
N ARG A 144 11.67 -46.61 -1.32
CA ARG A 144 12.05 -47.70 -0.41
C ARG A 144 11.01 -48.83 -0.36
N ALA A 145 9.73 -48.49 -0.42
CA ALA A 145 8.66 -49.49 -0.45
C ALA A 145 8.69 -50.30 -1.77
N GLU A 146 8.91 -49.63 -2.90
CA GLU A 146 9.07 -50.28 -4.20
C GLU A 146 10.30 -51.21 -4.24
N GLU A 147 11.44 -50.76 -3.70
CA GLU A 147 12.65 -51.58 -3.56
C GLU A 147 12.40 -52.82 -2.70
N ALA A 148 11.69 -52.68 -1.57
CA ALA A 148 11.32 -53.78 -0.70
C ALA A 148 10.40 -54.78 -1.40
N GLU A 149 9.35 -54.30 -2.09
CA GLU A 149 8.46 -55.16 -2.87
C GLU A 149 9.19 -55.90 -4.00
N GLN A 150 10.12 -55.24 -4.69
CA GLN A 150 10.93 -55.88 -5.73
C GLN A 150 11.84 -56.96 -5.13
N GLY A 151 12.47 -56.70 -3.99
CA GLY A 151 13.25 -57.70 -3.26
C GLY A 151 12.41 -58.92 -2.83
N GLU A 152 11.21 -58.69 -2.30
CA GLU A 152 10.27 -59.76 -1.95
C GLU A 152 9.86 -60.59 -3.18
N ARG A 153 9.51 -59.93 -4.30
CA ARG A 153 9.18 -60.63 -5.55
C ARG A 153 10.35 -61.48 -6.05
N GLN A 154 11.57 -60.96 -6.01
CA GLN A 154 12.77 -61.70 -6.42
C GLN A 154 13.01 -62.92 -5.52
N THR A 155 12.88 -62.77 -4.20
CA THR A 155 13.05 -63.90 -3.27
C THR A 155 11.98 -64.98 -3.44
N ILE A 156 10.72 -64.59 -3.67
CA ILE A 156 9.63 -65.53 -3.98
C ILE A 156 9.90 -66.30 -5.28
N LEU A 157 10.34 -65.59 -6.33
CA LEU A 157 10.68 -66.21 -7.62
C LEU A 157 11.88 -67.15 -7.51
N ALA A 158 12.91 -66.76 -6.76
CA ALA A 158 14.08 -67.60 -6.49
C ALA A 158 13.67 -68.90 -5.76
N ARG A 159 12.85 -68.79 -4.70
CA ARG A 159 12.33 -69.95 -3.96
C ARG A 159 11.51 -70.90 -4.83
N ARG A 160 10.73 -70.39 -5.78
CA ARG A 160 9.97 -71.22 -6.74
C ARG A 160 10.85 -71.96 -7.73
N ARG A 161 11.99 -71.40 -8.13
CA ARG A 161 12.94 -72.04 -9.06
C ARG A 161 13.77 -73.15 -8.41
N THR A 162 13.94 -73.09 -7.10
CA THR A 162 14.71 -74.08 -6.31
C THR A 162 13.83 -75.14 -5.65
N ALA A 163 12.51 -75.10 -5.87
CA ALA A 163 11.60 -76.15 -5.40
C ALA A 163 11.66 -77.34 -6.38
N PRO A 164 11.89 -78.58 -5.90
CA PRO A 164 11.99 -79.78 -6.73
C PRO A 164 10.68 -80.17 -7.43
#